data_AF-A0A5N6F6B7-F1
#
_entry.id   AF-A0A5N6F6B7-F1
#
_cell.length_a   1.000
_cell.length_b   1.000
_cell.length_c   1.000
_cell.angle_alpha   90.00
_cell.angle_beta   90.00
_cell.angle_gamma   90.00
#
_symmetry.space_group_name_H-M   'P 1'
#
loop_
_entity.id
_entity.type
_entity.pdbx_description
1 polymer ?
#
loop_
_entity_poly.entity_id
_entity_poly.type
_entity_poly.pdbx_seq_one_letter_code
_entity_poly.pdbx_strand_id
1 'polypeptide(L)'
;MHKFKWNIFPGHYTGRATHIHVVVTHTANETKILPNGTITGIHNSRSSHVERIFFDQDLISAIKKNAPYNTNTQELTKNSVDSILEAEADTTDPFVEYVYLGKDASDGIFAWISIRVNAA
;
A
#
# COMPACT_ATOMS: atom_id res chain seq x y z
N MET A 1 15.01 0.94 6.23
CA MET A 1 13.59 0.84 6.63
C MET A 1 12.94 2.17 6.28
N HIS A 2 12.16 2.21 5.19
CA HIS A 2 11.51 3.43 4.72
C HIS A 2 10.19 3.63 5.49
N LYS A 3 9.95 4.85 5.99
CA LYS A 3 8.75 5.20 6.75
C LYS A 3 7.92 6.18 5.93
N PHE A 4 6.68 5.82 5.61
CA PHE A 4 5.73 6.72 4.99
C PHE A 4 4.78 7.24 6.07
N LYS A 5 4.62 8.55 6.17
CA LYS A 5 3.56 9.17 6.97
C LYS A 5 2.42 9.54 6.04
N TRP A 6 1.43 8.67 5.95
CA TRP A 6 0.20 8.95 5.23
C TRP A 6 -0.76 9.69 6.17
N ASN A 7 -1.25 10.85 5.76
CA ASN A 7 -2.27 11.58 6.52
C ASN A 7 -3.70 11.06 6.22
N ILE A 8 -3.86 10.13 5.28
CA ILE A 8 -5.16 9.72 4.73
C ILE A 8 -5.11 8.23 4.38
N PHE A 9 -6.12 7.46 4.79
CA PHE A 9 -6.30 6.07 4.36
C PHE A 9 -6.84 6.02 2.92
N PRO A 10 -6.44 5.03 2.08
CA PRO A 10 -6.94 4.94 0.71
C PRO A 10 -8.47 4.77 0.63
N GLY A 11 -9.10 5.49 -0.30
CA GLY A 11 -10.51 5.29 -0.62
C GLY A 11 -10.74 4.02 -1.45
N HIS A 12 -12.01 3.75 -1.80
CA HIS A 12 -12.39 2.64 -2.68
C HIS A 12 -13.10 3.14 -3.94
N TYR A 13 -12.99 2.34 -5.00
CA TYR A 13 -13.74 2.48 -6.24
C TYR A 13 -14.31 1.11 -6.66
N THR A 14 -15.38 1.11 -7.45
CA THR A 14 -16.05 -0.13 -7.84
C THR A 14 -15.11 -1.07 -8.62
N GLY A 15 -15.15 -2.35 -8.29
CA GLY A 15 -14.44 -3.42 -8.99
C GLY A 15 -13.06 -3.75 -8.41
N ARG A 16 -12.61 -3.06 -7.35
CA ARG A 16 -11.33 -3.34 -6.68
C ARG A 16 -11.43 -3.17 -5.16
N ALA A 17 -10.79 -4.07 -4.43
CA ALA A 17 -10.57 -3.96 -3.00
C ALA A 17 -9.67 -2.75 -2.70
N THR A 18 -9.76 -2.19 -1.49
CA THR A 18 -8.91 -1.05 -1.10
C THR A 18 -7.45 -1.46 -1.03
N HIS A 19 -6.58 -0.76 -1.76
CA HIS A 19 -5.15 -1.08 -1.87
C HIS A 19 -4.27 0.16 -2.05
N ILE A 20 -2.97 0.01 -1.83
CA ILE A 20 -1.94 0.99 -2.17
C ILE A 20 -1.00 0.35 -3.20
N HIS A 21 -0.70 1.08 -4.27
CA HIS A 21 0.34 0.71 -5.21
C HIS A 21 1.71 1.06 -4.65
N VAL A 22 2.62 0.09 -4.60
CA VAL A 22 4.02 0.28 -4.22
C VAL A 22 4.88 -0.05 -5.43
N VAL A 23 5.77 0.88 -5.79
CA VAL A 23 6.70 0.73 -6.91
C VAL A 23 8.10 1.00 -6.40
N VAL A 24 9.00 0.05 -6.59
CA VAL A 24 10.42 0.17 -6.24
C VAL A 24 11.21 0.30 -7.53
N THR A 25 11.73 1.51 -7.79
CA THR A 25 12.37 1.88 -9.07
C THR A 25 13.89 1.84 -9.05
N HIS A 26 14.51 1.77 -7.88
CA HIS A 26 15.95 1.92 -7.71
C HIS A 26 16.49 0.74 -6.89
N THR A 27 17.25 -0.15 -7.52
CA THR A 27 17.96 -1.21 -6.80
C THR A 27 19.16 -0.60 -6.07
N ALA A 28 19.48 -1.16 -4.89
CA ALA A 28 20.56 -0.62 -4.03
C ALA A 28 21.93 -0.57 -4.72
N ASN A 29 22.17 -1.40 -5.75
CA ASN A 29 23.46 -1.52 -6.43
C ASN A 29 23.66 -0.50 -7.57
N GLU A 30 22.58 0.06 -8.13
CA GLU A 30 22.64 1.01 -9.27
C GLU A 30 22.49 2.49 -8.84
N THR A 31 22.22 2.69 -7.55
CA THR A 31 21.80 3.97 -6.97
C THR A 31 22.96 4.64 -6.26
N LYS A 32 23.58 5.66 -6.88
CA LYS A 32 24.56 6.54 -6.24
C LYS A 32 23.97 7.93 -6.05
N ILE A 33 24.24 8.53 -4.90
CA ILE A 33 23.92 9.94 -4.66
C ILE A 33 25.01 10.79 -5.33
N LEU A 34 24.61 11.64 -6.25
CA LEU A 34 25.47 12.61 -6.90
C LEU A 34 25.71 13.83 -5.98
N PRO A 35 26.82 14.57 -6.17
CA PRO A 35 27.16 15.73 -5.33
C PRO A 35 26.09 16.84 -5.32
N ASN A 36 25.23 16.87 -6.33
CA ASN A 36 24.10 17.81 -6.45
C ASN A 36 22.83 17.33 -5.72
N GLY A 37 22.90 16.24 -4.94
CA GLY A 37 21.76 15.67 -4.21
C GLY A 37 20.79 14.86 -5.08
N THR A 38 21.09 14.65 -6.37
CA THR A 38 20.30 13.77 -7.25
C THR A 38 20.80 12.33 -7.20
N ILE A 39 19.96 11.39 -7.62
CA ILE A 39 20.30 9.97 -7.69
C ILE A 39 20.75 9.62 -9.12
N THR A 40 21.73 8.73 -9.29
CA THR A 40 22.13 8.25 -10.62
C THR A 40 21.04 7.43 -11.30
N GLY A 41 21.04 7.43 -12.63
CA GLY A 41 20.20 6.50 -13.40
C GLY A 41 18.73 6.92 -13.52
N ILE A 42 18.33 8.15 -13.21
CA ILE A 42 16.93 8.62 -13.31
C ILE A 42 16.29 8.32 -14.69
N HIS A 43 17.07 8.36 -15.77
CA HIS A 43 16.60 8.09 -17.14
C HIS A 43 16.71 6.63 -17.58
N ASN A 44 17.44 5.79 -16.83
CA ASN A 44 17.73 4.39 -17.18
C ASN A 44 17.21 3.39 -16.13
N SER A 45 16.65 3.89 -15.02
CA SER A 45 16.12 3.09 -13.92
C SER A 45 14.90 2.30 -14.39
N ARG A 46 14.83 1.03 -14.00
CA ARG A 46 13.69 0.16 -14.27
C ARG A 46 12.98 -0.15 -12.97
N SER A 47 11.66 -0.29 -13.03
CA SER A 47 10.91 -0.82 -11.88
C SER A 47 11.41 -2.22 -11.57
N SER A 48 11.97 -2.40 -10.38
CA SER A 48 12.50 -3.68 -9.89
C SER A 48 11.40 -4.52 -9.25
N HIS A 49 10.39 -3.86 -8.68
CA HIS A 49 9.25 -4.52 -8.05
C HIS A 49 8.03 -3.61 -8.12
N VAL A 50 6.89 -4.20 -8.48
CA VAL A 50 5.58 -3.55 -8.42
C VAL A 50 4.66 -4.48 -7.67
N GLU A 51 4.05 -3.99 -6.61
CA GLU A 51 3.07 -4.74 -5.85
C GLU A 51 1.91 -3.84 -5.43
N ARG A 52 0.85 -4.50 -4.99
CA ARG A 52 -0.32 -3.87 -4.40
C ARG A 52 -0.45 -4.41 -3.00
N ILE A 53 -0.39 -3.52 -2.01
CA ILE A 53 -0.62 -3.90 -0.62
C ILE A 53 -2.10 -3.67 -0.28
N PHE A 54 -2.68 -4.60 0.47
CA PHE A 54 -4.09 -4.64 0.82
C PHE A 54 -4.27 -4.57 2.35
N PHE A 55 -5.49 -4.30 2.76
CA PHE A 55 -5.86 -4.13 4.16
C PHE A 55 -6.91 -5.16 4.55
N ASP A 56 -6.92 -5.57 5.82
CA ASP A 56 -7.96 -6.47 6.31
C ASP A 56 -9.35 -5.90 6.13
N GLN A 57 -10.29 -6.80 5.80
CA GLN A 57 -11.68 -6.44 5.54
C GLN A 57 -12.33 -5.76 6.75
N ASP A 58 -11.93 -6.13 7.96
CA ASP A 58 -12.43 -5.54 9.21
C ASP A 58 -11.95 -4.09 9.36
N LEU A 59 -10.67 -3.82 9.04
CA LEU A 59 -10.12 -2.47 9.06
C LEU A 59 -10.81 -1.58 8.03
N ILE A 60 -10.97 -2.06 6.79
CA ILE A 60 -11.68 -1.32 5.73
C ILE A 60 -13.11 -0.99 6.19
N SER A 61 -13.80 -1.95 6.80
CA SER A 61 -15.17 -1.77 7.29
C SER A 61 -15.26 -0.80 8.46
N ALA A 62 -14.26 -0.79 9.35
CA ALA A 62 -14.16 0.17 10.45
C ALA A 62 -13.95 1.60 9.93
N ILE A 63 -13.07 1.78 8.96
CA ILE A 63 -12.74 3.10 8.39
C ILE A 63 -13.90 3.65 7.56
N LYS A 64 -14.60 2.80 6.80
CA LYS A 64 -15.77 3.20 6.00
C LYS A 64 -16.88 3.84 6.85
N LYS A 65 -16.97 3.57 8.16
CA LYS A 65 -17.96 4.18 9.06
C LYS A 65 -17.64 5.64 9.38
N ASN A 66 -16.39 6.07 9.20
CA ASN A 66 -15.91 7.39 9.56
C ASN A 66 -15.94 8.35 8.37
N ALA A 67 -16.15 9.64 8.63
CA ALA A 67 -16.00 10.67 7.61
C ALA A 67 -14.52 10.83 7.21
N PRO A 68 -14.20 11.07 5.93
CA PRO A 68 -15.12 11.27 4.80
C PRO A 68 -15.55 9.97 4.08
N TYR A 69 -15.02 8.80 4.45
CA TYR A 69 -15.24 7.53 3.74
C TYR A 69 -16.71 7.07 3.75
N ASN A 70 -17.46 7.41 4.80
CA ASN A 70 -18.89 7.15 4.91
C ASN A 70 -19.76 7.90 3.88
N THR A 71 -19.20 8.92 3.21
CA THR A 71 -19.90 9.68 2.16
C THR A 71 -19.78 9.06 0.77
N ASN A 72 -18.89 8.08 0.59
CA ASN A 72 -18.71 7.41 -0.69
C ASN A 72 -19.83 6.37 -0.91
N THR A 73 -20.66 6.61 -1.93
CA THR A 73 -21.81 5.76 -2.30
C THR A 73 -21.46 4.62 -3.24
N GLN A 74 -20.21 4.52 -3.71
CA GLN A 74 -19.78 3.42 -4.57
C GLN A 74 -19.83 2.07 -3.85
N GLU A 75 -20.17 1.03 -4.61
CA GLU A 75 -20.18 -0.35 -4.14
C GLU A 75 -18.79 -0.77 -3.65
N LEU A 76 -18.72 -1.28 -2.42
CA LEU A 76 -17.47 -1.76 -1.85
C LEU A 76 -17.20 -3.17 -2.36
N THR A 77 -16.15 -3.32 -3.15
CA THR A 77 -15.65 -4.63 -3.55
C THR A 77 -14.89 -5.23 -2.36
N LYS A 78 -15.31 -6.41 -1.91
CA LYS A 78 -14.66 -7.12 -0.80
C LYS A 78 -13.34 -7.73 -1.25
N ASN A 79 -12.42 -7.92 -0.32
CA ASN A 79 -11.16 -8.60 -0.57
C ASN A 79 -11.38 -10.00 -1.21
N SER A 80 -12.37 -10.75 -0.70
CA SER A 80 -12.67 -12.12 -1.17
C SER A 80 -13.20 -12.22 -2.61
N VAL A 81 -13.50 -11.10 -3.27
CA VAL A 81 -14.02 -11.07 -4.65
C VAL A 81 -13.10 -10.31 -5.60
N ASP A 82 -11.99 -9.77 -5.11
CA ASP A 82 -10.98 -9.11 -5.95
C ASP A 82 -10.02 -10.16 -6.51
N SER A 83 -10.18 -10.49 -7.80
CA SER A 83 -9.34 -11.46 -8.50
C SER A 83 -7.86 -11.05 -8.60
N ILE A 84 -7.57 -9.76 -8.45
CA ILE A 84 -6.20 -9.26 -8.40
C ILE A 84 -5.56 -9.55 -7.04
N LEU A 85 -6.31 -9.40 -5.96
CA LEU A 85 -5.83 -9.79 -4.63
C LEU A 85 -5.57 -11.29 -4.59
N GLU A 86 -6.48 -12.10 -5.13
CA GLU A 86 -6.31 -13.56 -5.24
C GLU A 86 -5.00 -13.92 -5.97
N ALA A 87 -4.73 -13.27 -7.11
CA ALA A 87 -3.51 -13.51 -7.88
C ALA A 87 -2.22 -13.07 -7.16
N GLU A 88 -2.26 -11.96 -6.41
CA GLU A 88 -1.10 -11.49 -5.61
C GLU A 88 -0.86 -12.43 -4.41
N ALA A 89 -1.92 -12.82 -3.71
CA ALA A 89 -1.88 -13.69 -2.54
C ALA A 89 -1.37 -15.11 -2.82
N ASP A 90 -1.42 -15.55 -4.09
CA ASP A 90 -0.85 -16.84 -4.52
C ASP A 90 0.69 -16.86 -4.46
N THR A 91 1.33 -15.69 -4.53
CA THR A 91 2.80 -15.59 -4.64
C THR A 91 3.47 -14.83 -3.50
N THR A 92 2.72 -14.00 -2.78
CA THR A 92 3.20 -13.17 -1.66
C THR A 92 2.11 -13.02 -0.61
N ASP A 93 2.45 -12.53 0.58
CA ASP A 93 1.48 -12.05 1.56
C ASP A 93 1.34 -10.53 1.41
N PRO A 94 0.28 -10.03 0.76
CA PRO A 94 0.15 -8.61 0.46
C PRO A 94 -0.62 -7.84 1.54
N PHE A 95 -0.94 -8.46 2.68
CA PHE A 95 -1.70 -7.83 3.76
C PHE A 95 -0.80 -7.01 4.68
N VAL A 96 -1.26 -5.82 5.04
CA VAL A 96 -0.57 -4.99 6.03
C VAL A 96 -0.93 -5.44 7.44
N GLU A 97 0.08 -5.47 8.31
CA GLU A 97 -0.10 -5.57 9.75
C GLU A 97 -0.43 -4.19 10.30
N TYR A 98 -1.31 -4.12 11.30
CA TYR A 98 -1.72 -2.83 11.86
C TYR A 98 -2.12 -2.88 13.34
N VAL A 99 -2.00 -1.73 13.99
CA VAL A 99 -2.53 -1.48 15.33
C VAL A 99 -3.27 -0.15 15.38
N TYR A 100 -4.33 -0.09 16.18
CA TYR A 100 -5.01 1.16 16.49
C TYR A 100 -4.17 1.98 17.49
N LEU A 101 -4.02 3.27 17.21
CA LEU A 101 -3.35 4.21 18.10
C LEU A 101 -4.28 4.77 19.19
N GLY A 102 -5.58 4.47 19.09
CA GLY A 102 -6.60 4.83 20.06
C GLY A 102 -7.68 3.74 20.16
N LYS A 103 -8.90 4.13 20.52
CA LYS A 103 -10.03 3.20 20.67
C LYS A 103 -10.68 2.86 19.34
N ASP A 104 -10.66 3.81 18.40
CA ASP A 104 -11.32 3.71 17.10
C ASP A 104 -10.34 4.00 15.97
N ALA A 105 -10.65 3.51 14.76
CA ALA A 105 -9.84 3.75 13.56
C ALA A 105 -9.66 5.24 13.22
N SER A 106 -10.56 6.11 13.70
CA SER A 106 -10.46 7.57 13.54
C SER A 106 -9.35 8.21 14.38
N ASP A 107 -8.92 7.56 15.46
CA ASP A 107 -7.89 8.07 16.36
C ASP A 107 -6.47 7.90 15.79
N GLY A 108 -6.34 7.07 14.76
CA GLY A 108 -5.11 6.80 14.04
C GLY A 108 -4.78 5.32 13.96
N ILE A 109 -4.11 4.95 12.88
CA ILE A 109 -3.67 3.58 12.59
C ILE A 109 -2.17 3.61 12.33
N PHE A 110 -1.44 2.72 12.99
CA PHE A 110 -0.07 2.44 12.65
C PHE A 110 -0.01 1.11 11.91
N ALA A 111 0.39 1.14 10.65
CA ALA A 111 0.47 -0.03 9.79
C ALA A 111 1.90 -0.25 9.29
N TRP A 112 2.28 -1.51 9.12
CA TRP A 112 3.57 -1.91 8.57
C TRP A 112 3.44 -3.16 7.71
N ILE A 113 4.37 -3.31 6.77
CA ILE A 113 4.51 -4.50 5.93
C ILE A 113 5.99 -4.70 5.61
N SER A 114 6.41 -5.95 5.49
CA SER A 114 7.79 -6.30 5.13
C SER A 114 7.83 -6.81 3.69
N ILE A 115 8.38 -6.01 2.80
CA ILE A 115 8.50 -6.32 1.38
C ILE A 115 9.91 -6.82 1.09
N ARG A 116 10.01 -7.97 0.42
CA ARG A 116 11.28 -8.50 -0.09
C ARG A 116 11.33 -8.31 -1.60
N VAL A 117 12.26 -7.49 -2.05
CA VAL A 117 12.49 -7.22 -3.47
C VAL A 117 13.73 -7.96 -3.93
N ASN A 118 13.65 -8.67 -5.06
CA ASN A 118 14.83 -9.16 -5.73
C ASN A 118 15.55 -7.99 -6.41
N ALA A 119 16.83 -7.80 -6.09
CA ALA A 119 17.64 -6.70 -6.61
C ALA A 119 18.42 -7.06 -7.89
N ALA A 120 18.15 -8.22 -8.51
CA ALA A 120 18.89 -8.78 -9.64
C ALA A 120 17.96 -9.29 -10.76
#